data_AF-A0A651H2N0-F1
#
_entry.id   AF-A0A651H2N0-F1
#
_cell.length_a   1.000
_cell.length_b   1.000
_cell.length_c   1.000
_cell.angle_alpha   90.00
_cell.angle_beta   90.00
_cell.angle_gamma   90.00
#
_symmetry.space_group_name_H-M   'P 1'
#
loop_
_entity.id
_entity.type
_entity.pdbx_description
1 polymer ?
#
loop_
_entity_poly.entity_id
_entity_poly.type
_entity_poly.pdbx_seq_one_letter_code
_entity_poly.pdbx_strand_id
1 'polypeptide(L)'
;IRIDHTLTNDGLWPVELASWALTVLRAGGLGVVPLLPKGEHPRDLLPAGAVVPWTYTDFSLPVWGWRPGFITIDTTKATEPQKLGLTAYPGWSAYWLDGVVFVKASFPQAAKKYPDFGCCFETFSNPDILELESLGPLTLLEPGASSGHTEYWTIFEGVEKPEDQLRYEGALLPLVNHWLTGLH
;
A
#
# COMPACT_ATOMS: atom_id res chain seq x y z
N ILE A 1 14.82 -4.84 6.56
CA ILE A 1 14.65 -3.97 7.76
C ILE A 1 13.26 -4.24 8.33
N ARG A 2 13.12 -4.37 9.65
CA ARG A 2 11.83 -4.44 10.35
C ARG A 2 11.63 -3.15 11.13
N ILE A 3 10.43 -2.59 11.08
CA ILE A 3 10.03 -1.36 11.77
C ILE A 3 8.77 -1.67 12.57
N ASP A 4 8.80 -1.43 13.87
CA ASP A 4 7.64 -1.58 14.74
C ASP A 4 7.21 -0.19 15.23
N HIS A 5 6.03 0.25 14.80
CA HIS A 5 5.38 1.47 15.27
C HIS A 5 4.56 1.14 16.51
N THR A 6 4.71 1.93 17.57
CA THR A 6 3.91 1.81 18.80
C THR A 6 3.21 3.13 19.08
N LEU A 7 1.90 3.09 19.23
CA LEU A 7 1.08 4.24 19.58
C LEU A 7 0.46 4.01 20.96
N THR A 8 0.75 4.89 21.91
CA THR A 8 0.31 4.75 23.31
C THR A 8 -0.63 5.89 23.67
N ASN A 9 -1.73 5.57 24.35
CA ASN A 9 -2.64 6.57 24.89
C ASN A 9 -2.15 7.07 26.25
N ASP A 10 -1.39 8.18 26.27
CA ASP A 10 -0.97 8.86 27.51
C ASP A 10 -2.03 9.84 28.06
N GLY A 11 -3.25 9.81 27.51
CA GLY A 11 -4.38 10.62 27.94
C GLY A 11 -5.11 10.05 29.16
N LEU A 12 -6.12 10.78 29.63
CA LEU A 12 -6.94 10.40 30.79
C LEU A 12 -8.19 9.58 30.43
N TRP A 13 -8.51 9.44 29.14
CA TRP A 13 -9.75 8.85 28.65
C TRP A 13 -9.47 7.83 27.54
N PRO A 14 -10.37 6.84 27.34
CA PRO A 14 -10.28 5.95 26.19
C PRO A 14 -10.35 6.72 24.87
N VAL A 15 -9.55 6.29 23.88
CA VAL A 15 -9.55 6.86 22.52
C VAL A 15 -9.63 5.75 21.48
N GLU A 16 -10.53 5.88 20.51
CA GLU A 16 -10.55 5.01 19.34
C GLU A 16 -9.66 5.60 18.25
N LEU A 17 -8.64 4.85 17.83
CA LEU A 17 -7.66 5.31 16.85
C LEU A 17 -7.06 4.14 16.05
N ALA A 18 -6.37 4.46 14.97
CA ALA A 18 -5.59 3.51 14.18
C ALA A 18 -4.17 4.04 14.00
N SER A 19 -3.18 3.15 14.03
CA SER A 19 -1.81 3.50 13.64
C SER A 19 -1.77 3.81 12.15
N TRP A 20 -1.09 4.88 11.75
CA TRP A 20 -0.94 5.28 10.36
C TRP A 20 0.54 5.46 10.04
N ALA A 21 1.09 4.53 9.28
CA ALA A 21 2.50 4.53 8.90
C ALA A 21 2.65 5.01 7.44
N LEU A 22 3.04 6.27 7.31
CA LEU A 22 3.14 7.00 6.06
C LEU A 22 4.60 7.03 5.59
N THR A 23 4.86 6.45 4.41
CA THR A 23 6.18 6.41 3.79
C THR A 23 6.21 7.36 2.60
N VAL A 24 6.92 8.49 2.72
CA VAL A 24 7.08 9.49 1.66
C VAL A 24 8.26 9.16 0.76
N LEU A 25 8.04 9.23 -0.55
CA LEU A 25 9.01 8.96 -1.60
C LEU A 25 9.03 10.16 -2.57
N ARG A 26 10.22 10.57 -3.02
CA ARG A 26 10.33 11.67 -4.01
C ARG A 26 9.67 11.28 -5.32
N ALA A 27 9.03 12.22 -6.03
CA ALA A 27 8.52 12.01 -7.38
C ALA A 27 9.63 11.70 -8.41
N GLY A 28 9.20 11.25 -9.60
CA GLY A 28 10.05 10.88 -10.74
C GLY A 28 10.08 9.38 -11.06
N GLY A 29 9.43 8.56 -10.24
CA GLY A 29 9.41 7.10 -10.35
C GLY A 29 8.01 6.52 -10.55
N LEU A 30 7.90 5.21 -10.30
CA LEU A 30 6.69 4.42 -10.50
C LEU A 30 6.32 3.66 -9.22
N GLY A 31 5.19 4.02 -8.62
CA GLY A 31 4.56 3.21 -7.57
C GLY A 31 3.93 1.96 -8.14
N VAL A 32 3.99 0.85 -7.41
CA VAL A 32 3.35 -0.42 -7.73
C VAL A 32 2.60 -0.93 -6.51
N VAL A 33 1.30 -1.12 -6.66
CA VAL A 33 0.42 -1.65 -5.62
C VAL A 33 -0.26 -2.92 -6.15
N PRO A 34 0.05 -4.11 -5.62
CA PRO A 34 -0.61 -5.34 -6.03
C PRO A 34 -2.09 -5.32 -5.65
N LEU A 35 -2.90 -5.99 -6.45
CA LEU A 35 -4.29 -6.31 -6.17
C LEU A 35 -4.43 -7.80 -5.87
N LEU A 36 -5.55 -8.20 -5.28
CA LEU A 36 -5.85 -9.62 -5.12
C LEU A 36 -5.84 -10.35 -6.48
N PRO A 37 -5.40 -11.63 -6.50
CA PRO A 37 -5.49 -12.48 -7.68
C PRO A 37 -6.91 -12.49 -8.27
N LYS A 38 -7.02 -12.60 -9.59
CA LYS A 38 -8.31 -12.69 -10.26
C LYS A 38 -8.89 -14.10 -10.12
N GLY A 39 -10.17 -14.15 -9.78
CA GLY A 39 -10.97 -15.37 -9.82
C GLY A 39 -11.51 -15.66 -11.22
N GLU A 40 -12.36 -16.68 -11.30
CA GLU A 40 -13.03 -17.13 -12.51
C GLU A 40 -14.56 -17.05 -12.37
N HIS A 41 -15.23 -16.44 -13.35
CA HIS A 41 -16.68 -16.50 -13.45
C HIS A 41 -17.11 -17.83 -14.09
N PRO A 42 -18.14 -18.54 -13.57
CA PRO A 42 -19.06 -18.13 -12.50
C PRO A 42 -18.69 -18.65 -11.10
N ARG A 43 -17.46 -19.11 -10.83
CA ARG A 43 -17.10 -19.69 -9.53
C ARG A 43 -16.96 -18.62 -8.44
N ASP A 44 -16.35 -17.49 -8.78
CA ASP A 44 -15.96 -16.45 -7.83
C ASP A 44 -16.93 -15.25 -7.89
N LEU A 45 -18.12 -15.41 -7.28
CA LEU A 45 -19.23 -14.44 -7.39
C LEU A 45 -19.26 -13.36 -6.30
N LEU A 46 -18.48 -13.52 -5.23
CA LEU A 46 -18.47 -12.57 -4.11
C LEU A 46 -17.39 -11.50 -4.27
N PRO A 47 -17.65 -10.25 -3.84
CA PRO A 47 -16.63 -9.22 -3.83
C PRO A 47 -15.50 -9.57 -2.85
N ALA A 48 -14.25 -9.33 -3.26
CA ALA A 48 -13.07 -9.61 -2.45
C ALA A 48 -12.44 -8.37 -1.80
N GLY A 49 -12.87 -7.17 -2.20
CA GLY A 49 -12.32 -5.90 -1.70
C GLY A 49 -12.92 -4.70 -2.44
N ALA A 50 -12.54 -3.51 -2.00
CA ALA A 50 -12.95 -2.24 -2.56
C ALA A 50 -11.74 -1.33 -2.80
N VAL A 51 -11.89 -0.50 -3.83
CA VAL A 51 -11.03 0.63 -4.14
C VAL A 51 -11.77 1.88 -3.70
N VAL A 52 -11.18 2.68 -2.83
CA VAL A 52 -11.81 3.86 -2.20
C VAL A 52 -11.14 5.12 -2.73
N PRO A 53 -11.80 5.91 -3.61
CA PRO A 53 -11.29 7.20 -4.04
C PRO A 53 -11.57 8.29 -3.02
N TRP A 54 -10.65 9.24 -2.88
CA TRP A 54 -10.96 10.54 -2.32
C TRP A 54 -11.66 11.40 -3.36
N THR A 55 -12.38 12.44 -2.93
CA THR A 55 -13.21 13.27 -3.83
C THR A 55 -12.43 13.97 -4.95
N TYR A 56 -11.13 14.17 -4.77
CA TYR A 56 -10.23 14.75 -5.76
C TYR A 56 -9.51 13.71 -6.64
N THR A 57 -9.77 12.43 -6.45
CA THR A 57 -9.15 11.36 -7.25
C THR A 57 -9.85 11.25 -8.60
N ASP A 58 -9.07 11.40 -9.66
CA ASP A 58 -9.50 11.27 -11.03
C ASP A 58 -8.76 10.10 -11.69
N PHE A 59 -9.46 8.97 -11.82
CA PHE A 59 -8.93 7.76 -12.45
C PHE A 59 -8.70 7.86 -13.95
N SER A 60 -9.14 8.96 -14.60
CA SER A 60 -8.85 9.21 -16.01
C SER A 60 -7.43 9.76 -16.22
N LEU A 61 -6.78 10.25 -15.16
CA LEU A 61 -5.45 10.84 -15.25
C LEU A 61 -4.38 9.80 -15.56
N PRO A 62 -3.34 10.17 -16.33
CA PRO A 62 -2.33 9.25 -16.80
C PRO A 62 -1.33 8.80 -15.72
N VAL A 63 -1.42 9.36 -14.51
CA VAL A 63 -0.71 8.88 -13.31
C VAL A 63 -1.13 7.45 -12.96
N TRP A 64 -2.37 7.06 -13.27
CA TRP A 64 -2.89 5.73 -12.96
C TRP A 64 -2.65 4.73 -14.09
N GLY A 65 -2.06 3.58 -13.78
CA GLY A 65 -1.99 2.42 -14.66
C GLY A 65 -2.70 1.22 -14.07
N TRP A 66 -3.93 0.96 -14.51
CA TRP A 66 -4.70 -0.22 -14.08
C TRP A 66 -4.29 -1.47 -14.86
N ARG A 67 -4.03 -2.58 -14.16
CA ARG A 67 -3.64 -3.88 -14.73
C ARG A 67 -4.40 -5.04 -14.07
N PRO A 68 -4.47 -6.23 -14.68
CA PRO A 68 -5.17 -7.39 -14.12
C PRO A 68 -4.69 -7.89 -12.75
N GLY A 69 -3.59 -7.40 -12.18
CA GLY A 69 -3.13 -7.85 -10.85
C GLY A 69 -2.48 -6.76 -9.99
N PHE A 70 -2.44 -5.52 -10.47
CA PHE A 70 -1.77 -4.42 -9.79
C PHE A 70 -2.19 -3.07 -10.37
N ILE A 71 -1.89 -2.02 -9.63
CA ILE A 71 -2.03 -0.61 -10.03
C ILE A 71 -0.62 -0.03 -10.08
N THR A 72 -0.33 0.75 -11.11
CA THR A 72 0.86 1.61 -11.14
C THR A 72 0.50 3.08 -10.92
N ILE A 73 1.42 3.80 -10.29
CA ILE A 73 1.31 5.23 -9.98
C ILE A 73 2.54 5.93 -10.57
N ASP A 74 2.42 6.43 -11.80
CA ASP A 74 3.52 7.06 -12.55
C ASP A 74 3.67 8.52 -12.13
N THR A 75 4.46 8.76 -11.09
CA THR A 75 4.66 10.10 -10.51
C THR A 75 5.25 11.10 -11.50
N THR A 76 5.86 10.65 -12.61
CA THR A 76 6.30 11.55 -13.70
C THR A 76 5.14 12.23 -14.44
N LYS A 77 3.92 11.71 -14.25
CA LYS A 77 2.67 12.19 -14.85
C LYS A 77 1.70 12.75 -13.82
N ALA A 78 2.12 12.88 -12.56
CA ALA A 78 1.32 13.48 -11.51
C ALA A 78 1.27 15.00 -11.71
N THR A 79 0.11 15.52 -12.12
CA THR A 79 -0.13 16.96 -12.31
C THR A 79 -0.92 17.57 -11.16
N GLU A 80 -1.62 16.76 -10.39
CA GLU A 80 -2.49 17.17 -9.30
C GLU A 80 -2.50 16.11 -8.18
N PRO A 81 -2.91 16.47 -6.95
CA PRO A 81 -3.05 15.52 -5.86
C PRO A 81 -4.03 14.40 -6.22
N GLN A 82 -3.67 13.16 -5.90
CA GLN A 82 -4.43 11.96 -6.17
C GLN A 82 -4.30 11.02 -4.97
N LYS A 83 -5.40 10.42 -4.49
CA LYS A 83 -5.37 9.50 -3.34
C LYS A 83 -6.27 8.29 -3.53
N LEU A 84 -5.77 7.12 -3.17
CA LEU A 84 -6.48 5.86 -3.35
C LEU A 84 -6.30 4.97 -2.13
N GLY A 85 -7.40 4.41 -1.64
CA GLY A 85 -7.41 3.42 -0.57
C GLY A 85 -7.80 2.03 -1.06
N LEU A 86 -7.29 1.00 -0.40
CA LEU A 86 -7.62 -0.40 -0.62
C LEU A 86 -8.10 -1.04 0.69
N THR A 87 -9.26 -1.69 0.64
CA THR A 87 -9.76 -2.49 1.76
C THR A 87 -9.15 -3.89 1.80
N ALA A 88 -8.64 -4.35 0.66
CA ALA A 88 -7.97 -5.64 0.50
C ALA A 88 -6.57 -5.45 -0.09
N TYR A 89 -5.61 -5.21 0.80
CA TYR A 89 -4.19 -5.05 0.45
C TYR A 89 -3.46 -6.41 0.53
N PRO A 90 -2.81 -6.89 -0.55
CA PRO A 90 -2.08 -8.16 -0.55
C PRO A 90 -0.85 -8.22 0.36
N GLY A 91 -0.49 -7.11 0.99
CA GLY A 91 0.52 -7.07 2.05
C GLY A 91 1.85 -6.46 1.66
N TRP A 92 2.02 -5.99 0.42
CA TRP A 92 3.23 -5.29 -0.02
C TRP A 92 2.95 -4.25 -1.09
N SER A 93 3.83 -3.26 -1.22
CA SER A 93 3.85 -2.25 -2.27
C SER A 93 5.29 -1.87 -2.57
N ALA A 94 5.54 -1.33 -3.76
CA ALA A 94 6.88 -0.98 -4.20
C ALA A 94 6.92 0.39 -4.88
N TYR A 95 8.12 0.96 -4.91
CA TYR A 95 8.41 2.17 -5.66
C TYR A 95 9.71 1.99 -6.42
N TRP A 96 9.63 2.09 -7.74
CA TRP A 96 10.78 2.05 -8.63
C TRP A 96 11.24 3.47 -8.94
N LEU A 97 12.55 3.71 -8.88
CA LEU A 97 13.19 4.97 -9.26
C LEU A 97 14.63 4.72 -9.69
N ASP A 98 14.97 5.10 -10.93
CA ASP A 98 16.34 5.05 -11.47
C ASP A 98 17.05 3.69 -11.30
N GLY A 99 16.32 2.58 -11.49
CA GLY A 99 16.83 1.22 -11.36
C GLY A 99 16.87 0.66 -9.93
N VAL A 100 16.43 1.44 -8.95
CA VAL A 100 16.29 1.02 -7.55
C VAL A 100 14.81 0.82 -7.23
N VAL A 101 14.49 -0.28 -6.54
CA VAL A 101 13.13 -0.56 -6.06
C VAL A 101 13.13 -0.59 -4.54
N PHE A 102 12.42 0.35 -3.95
CA PHE A 102 12.02 0.26 -2.54
C PHE A 102 10.78 -0.63 -2.43
N VAL A 103 10.77 -1.54 -1.47
CA VAL A 103 9.61 -2.40 -1.19
C VAL A 103 9.24 -2.30 0.29
N LYS A 104 7.95 -2.07 0.53
CA LYS A 104 7.33 -2.02 1.85
C LYS A 104 6.31 -3.14 1.96
N ALA A 105 6.40 -3.94 3.01
CA ALA A 105 5.41 -4.95 3.38
C ALA A 105 4.80 -4.65 4.74
N SER A 106 3.50 -4.89 4.85
CA SER A 106 2.70 -4.76 6.08
C SER A 106 1.47 -5.63 5.89
N PHE A 107 1.11 -6.46 6.88
CA PHE A 107 0.07 -7.46 6.73
C PHE A 107 -1.20 -7.05 7.48
N PRO A 108 -2.30 -6.71 6.77
CA PRO A 108 -3.56 -6.37 7.41
C PRO A 108 -4.09 -7.54 8.25
N GLN A 109 -4.60 -7.22 9.43
CA GLN A 109 -5.33 -8.16 10.27
C GLN A 109 -6.71 -8.44 9.68
N ALA A 110 -7.01 -9.72 9.42
CA ALA A 110 -8.30 -10.16 8.90
C ALA A 110 -9.44 -9.87 9.89
N ALA A 111 -10.64 -9.59 9.36
CA ALA A 111 -11.88 -9.36 10.12
C ALA A 111 -11.81 -8.21 11.16
N LYS A 112 -10.88 -7.27 10.99
CA LYS A 112 -10.83 -6.03 11.77
C LYS A 112 -11.48 -4.87 11.04
N LYS A 113 -11.87 -3.84 11.81
CA LYS A 113 -12.34 -2.57 11.27
C LYS A 113 -11.13 -1.66 11.03
N TYR A 114 -11.16 -0.94 9.92
CA TYR A 114 -10.16 0.03 9.52
C TYR A 114 -10.85 1.38 9.27
N PRO A 115 -10.10 2.51 9.33
CA PRO A 115 -10.65 3.82 8.99
C PRO A 115 -11.00 3.91 7.50
N ASP A 116 -11.51 5.07 7.06
CA ASP A 116 -11.63 5.44 5.64
C ASP A 116 -12.34 4.40 4.76
N PHE A 117 -13.57 4.03 5.14
CA PHE A 117 -14.35 2.97 4.50
C PHE A 117 -13.71 1.57 4.53
N GLY A 118 -12.85 1.32 5.52
CA GLY A 118 -12.21 0.03 5.73
C GLY A 118 -10.85 -0.11 5.03
N CYS A 119 -10.17 0.99 4.72
CA CYS A 119 -8.87 0.97 4.06
C CYS A 119 -7.76 0.53 5.02
N CYS A 120 -7.08 -0.57 4.66
CA CYS A 120 -5.89 -1.04 5.39
C CYS A 120 -4.59 -0.60 4.73
N PHE A 121 -4.68 -0.02 3.52
CA PHE A 121 -3.59 0.55 2.77
C PHE A 121 -4.10 1.71 1.93
N GLU A 122 -3.29 2.77 1.81
CA GLU A 122 -3.59 3.93 0.99
C GLU A 122 -2.35 4.39 0.22
N THR A 123 -2.58 5.20 -0.80
CA THR A 123 -1.54 5.93 -1.53
C THR A 123 -1.98 7.35 -1.73
N PHE A 124 -1.04 8.28 -1.65
CA PHE A 124 -1.21 9.65 -2.09
C PHE A 124 -0.10 9.98 -3.10
N SER A 125 -0.40 10.75 -4.14
CA SER A 125 0.61 11.30 -5.04
C SER A 125 0.27 12.71 -5.46
N ASN A 126 1.30 13.50 -5.71
CA ASN A 126 1.20 14.82 -6.33
C ASN A 126 2.49 15.05 -7.17
N PRO A 127 2.73 16.24 -7.76
CA PRO A 127 3.94 16.49 -8.54
C PRO A 127 5.27 16.32 -7.78
N ASP A 128 5.25 16.34 -6.45
CA ASP A 128 6.44 16.35 -5.60
C ASP A 128 6.75 14.98 -4.97
N ILE A 129 5.71 14.21 -4.63
CA ILE A 129 5.84 13.00 -3.82
C ILE A 129 4.87 11.87 -4.21
N LEU A 130 5.22 10.67 -3.77
CA LEU A 130 4.33 9.52 -3.59
C LEU A 130 4.37 9.10 -2.12
N GLU A 131 3.22 8.75 -1.57
CA GLU A 131 3.08 8.12 -0.26
C GLU A 131 2.58 6.69 -0.42
N LEU A 132 3.19 5.76 0.33
CA LEU A 132 2.69 4.42 0.54
C LEU A 132 2.31 4.31 2.02
N GLU A 133 1.02 4.15 2.30
CA GLU A 133 0.46 4.32 3.62
C GLU A 133 -0.11 2.99 4.09
N SER A 134 0.39 2.46 5.20
CA SER A 134 -0.14 1.24 5.80
C SER A 134 -0.85 1.60 7.10
N LEU A 135 -2.00 0.98 7.35
CA LEU A 135 -2.85 1.32 8.48
C LEU A 135 -3.01 0.12 9.41
N GLY A 136 -3.00 0.40 10.70
CA GLY A 136 -3.47 -0.53 11.73
C GLY A 136 -5.01 -0.53 11.80
N PRO A 137 -5.62 -1.53 12.44
CA PRO A 137 -7.06 -1.52 12.67
C PRO A 137 -7.46 -0.46 13.70
N LEU A 138 -8.70 0.05 13.59
CA LEU A 138 -9.31 0.87 14.63
C LEU A 138 -9.38 0.09 15.94
N THR A 139 -8.79 0.67 16.98
CA THR A 139 -8.64 0.08 18.30
C THR A 139 -9.00 1.12 19.35
N LEU A 140 -9.87 0.74 20.29
CA LEU A 140 -10.12 1.53 21.50
C LEU A 140 -8.98 1.30 22.49
N LEU A 141 -8.17 2.32 22.75
CA LEU A 141 -7.07 2.28 23.72
C LEU A 141 -7.48 2.96 25.02
N GLU A 142 -7.47 2.19 26.10
CA GLU A 142 -7.54 2.70 27.47
C GLU A 142 -6.29 3.55 27.81
N PRO A 143 -6.36 4.44 28.82
CA PRO A 143 -5.19 5.13 29.35
C PRO A 143 -4.02 4.17 29.66
N GLY A 144 -2.85 4.44 29.12
CA GLY A 144 -1.64 3.63 29.25
C GLY A 144 -1.57 2.41 28.32
N ALA A 145 -2.62 2.10 27.55
CA ALA A 145 -2.59 1.03 26.56
C ALA A 145 -1.93 1.48 25.25
N SER A 146 -1.37 0.52 24.51
CA SER A 146 -0.72 0.77 23.22
C SER A 146 -1.28 -0.11 22.11
N SER A 147 -1.24 0.39 20.87
CA SER A 147 -1.39 -0.40 19.65
C SER A 147 -0.04 -0.51 18.93
N GLY A 148 0.17 -1.63 18.23
CA GLY A 148 1.36 -1.87 17.42
C GLY A 148 1.03 -1.95 15.93
N HIS A 149 1.97 -1.54 15.08
CA HIS A 149 1.89 -1.71 13.64
C HIS A 149 3.28 -2.00 13.07
N THR A 150 3.45 -3.13 12.39
CA THR A 150 4.76 -3.60 11.94
C THR A 150 4.88 -3.50 10.43
N GLU A 151 6.01 -2.98 9.97
CA GLU A 151 6.39 -2.90 8.57
C GLU A 151 7.73 -3.57 8.31
N TYR A 152 7.92 -4.05 7.09
CA TYR A 152 9.17 -4.61 6.62
C TYR A 152 9.59 -3.90 5.35
N TRP A 153 10.82 -3.42 5.32
CA TRP A 153 11.38 -2.71 4.17
C TRP A 153 12.58 -3.45 3.60
N THR A 154 12.70 -3.42 2.28
CA THR A 154 13.91 -3.82 1.55
C THR A 154 14.13 -2.92 0.34
N ILE A 155 15.34 -3.00 -0.22
CA ILE A 155 15.72 -2.34 -1.45
C ILE A 155 16.29 -3.39 -2.40
N PHE A 156 15.93 -3.29 -3.68
CA PHE A 156 16.56 -4.03 -4.77
C PHE A 156 17.18 -3.05 -5.75
N GLU A 157 18.31 -3.43 -6.37
CA GLU A 157 19.01 -2.64 -7.38
C GLU A 157 19.04 -3.38 -8.71
N GLY A 158 19.18 -2.66 -9.81
CA GLY A 158 19.27 -3.23 -11.16
C GLY A 158 17.96 -3.84 -11.66
N VAL A 159 16.82 -3.41 -11.10
CA VAL A 159 15.50 -3.91 -11.50
C VAL A 159 14.95 -3.03 -12.62
N GLU A 160 14.47 -3.64 -13.71
CA GLU A 160 13.77 -2.92 -14.77
C GLU A 160 12.49 -2.25 -14.26
N LYS A 161 12.10 -1.13 -14.87
CA LYS A 161 10.87 -0.40 -14.51
C LYS A 161 9.63 -1.28 -14.72
N PRO A 162 8.86 -1.63 -13.67
CA PRO A 162 7.73 -2.57 -13.74
C PRO A 162 6.43 -1.91 -14.26
N GLU A 163 6.46 -1.33 -15.46
CA GLU A 163 5.37 -0.53 -16.02
C GLU A 163 4.26 -1.31 -16.74
N ASP A 164 4.49 -2.61 -16.96
CA ASP A 164 3.59 -3.53 -17.64
C ASP A 164 3.58 -4.92 -17.00
N GLN A 165 2.69 -5.79 -17.50
CA GLN A 165 2.50 -7.13 -16.98
C GLN A 165 3.78 -7.98 -17.07
N LEU A 166 4.50 -7.90 -18.20
CA LEU A 166 5.69 -8.71 -18.45
C LEU A 166 6.80 -8.39 -17.45
N ARG A 167 7.04 -7.11 -17.21
CA ARG A 167 8.08 -6.66 -16.27
C ARG A 167 7.65 -6.86 -14.82
N TYR A 168 6.38 -6.66 -14.51
CA TYR A 168 5.84 -6.97 -13.19
C TYR A 168 6.01 -8.46 -12.85
N GLU A 169 5.54 -9.37 -13.71
CA GLU A 169 5.57 -10.82 -13.44
C GLU A 169 6.96 -11.43 -13.62
N GLY A 170 7.75 -10.93 -14.56
CA GLY A 170 9.06 -11.48 -14.90
C GLY A 170 10.21 -10.96 -14.05
N ALA A 171 10.12 -9.74 -13.51
CA ALA A 171 11.21 -9.11 -12.76
C ALA A 171 10.82 -8.77 -11.32
N LEU A 172 9.79 -7.94 -11.11
CA LEU A 172 9.48 -7.43 -9.76
C LEU A 172 8.87 -8.51 -8.85
N LEU A 173 7.79 -9.16 -9.29
CA LEU A 173 7.01 -10.06 -8.46
C LEU A 173 7.84 -11.26 -7.93
N PRO A 174 8.70 -11.93 -8.72
CA PRO A 174 9.53 -13.02 -8.21
C PRO A 174 10.53 -12.56 -7.13
N LEU A 175 11.14 -11.39 -7.31
CA LEU A 175 12.07 -10.81 -6.32
C LEU A 175 11.36 -10.52 -5.00
N VAL A 176 10.19 -9.87 -5.08
CA VAL A 176 9.40 -9.55 -3.90
C VAL A 176 8.91 -10.83 -3.21
N ASN A 177 8.36 -11.79 -3.96
CA ASN A 177 7.91 -13.06 -3.38
C ASN A 177 9.03 -13.82 -2.68
N HIS A 178 10.22 -13.90 -3.30
CA HIS A 178 11.38 -14.52 -2.67
C HIS A 178 11.73 -13.83 -1.34
N TRP A 179 11.76 -12.50 -1.32
CA TRP A 179 12.01 -11.75 -0.08
C TRP A 179 10.91 -11.94 0.97
N LEU A 180 9.63 -11.91 0.57
CA LEU A 180 8.49 -12.13 1.49
C LEU A 180 8.55 -13.52 2.15
N THR A 181 9.00 -14.56 1.45
CA THR A 181 9.17 -15.89 2.05
C THR A 181 10.25 -15.94 3.14
N GLY A 182 11.16 -14.97 3.17
CA GLY A 182 12.17 -14.84 4.22
C GLY A 182 11.72 -14.00 5.43
N LEU A 183 10.52 -13.41 5.41
CA LEU A 183 9.95 -12.69 6.53
C LEU A 183 9.33 -13.70 7.52
N HIS A 184 10.18 -14.34 8.32
CA HIS A 184 9.79 -15.17 9.47
C HIS A 184 10.12 -14.46 10.78
#